data_AF-A0ABD5YJV3-F1
#
_entry.id   AF-A0ABD5YJV3-F1
#
_cell.length_a   1.000
_cell.length_b   1.000
_cell.length_c   1.000
_cell.angle_alpha   90.00
_cell.angle_beta   90.00
_cell.angle_gamma   90.00
#
_symmetry.space_group_name_H-M   'P 1'
#
loop_
_entity.id
_entity.type
_entity.pdbx_description
1 polymer ?
#
loop_
_entity_poly.entity_id
_entity_poly.type
_entity_poly.pdbx_seq_one_letter_code
_entity_poly.pdbx_strand_id
1 'polypeptide(L)'
;MYVGREHQYVREAVAMLRENTTVEWHIVSAGFGLLHEEDKIPSYECGLSDTESVRFRAKQAGFDVEDMTSEEVIQVVGREMNIPQKLSQTLSQDYDLLFVVLREPYLRTVADALAEIPRNTTAIAFAPTGSEQLIGECALIPATETERQRLETTWTELRGKQLYTLALNSTDKALCKIQNDSSVARNLISNPPR
;
A
#
# COMPACT_ATOMS: atom_id res chain seq x y z
N MET A 1 16.01 3.43 -5.45
CA MET A 1 15.01 3.08 -6.48
C MET A 1 13.82 4.03 -6.46
N TYR A 2 13.36 4.48 -5.29
CA TYR A 2 12.41 5.58 -5.17
C TYR A 2 12.95 6.59 -4.15
N VAL A 3 12.78 7.89 -4.44
CA VAL A 3 13.35 8.99 -3.63
C VAL A 3 12.27 9.95 -3.11
N GLY A 4 10.99 9.63 -3.32
CA GLY A 4 9.88 10.44 -2.83
C GLY A 4 9.79 10.40 -1.30
N ARG A 5 9.31 11.49 -0.70
CA ARG A 5 9.20 11.62 0.76
C ARG A 5 8.30 10.56 1.41
N GLU A 6 7.20 10.15 0.76
CA GLU A 6 6.37 9.03 1.22
C GLU A 6 7.18 7.72 1.33
N HIS A 7 7.97 7.42 0.29
CA HIS A 7 8.82 6.23 0.27
C HIS A 7 9.92 6.30 1.34
N GLN A 8 10.48 7.49 1.61
CA GLN A 8 11.44 7.66 2.70
C GLN A 8 10.81 7.31 4.07
N TYR A 9 9.61 7.82 4.35
CA TYR A 9 8.91 7.49 5.61
C TYR A 9 8.59 6.00 5.72
N VAL A 10 8.15 5.36 4.62
CA VAL A 10 7.91 3.91 4.61
C VAL A 10 9.20 3.15 4.90
N ARG A 11 10.32 3.52 4.27
CA ARG A 11 11.62 2.89 4.50
C ARG A 11 12.07 3.01 5.96
N GLU A 12 11.92 4.20 6.55
CA GLU A 12 12.24 4.42 7.97
C GLU A 12 11.32 3.60 8.88
N ALA A 13 10.03 3.51 8.57
CA ALA A 13 9.08 2.70 9.31
C ALA A 13 9.42 1.19 9.25
N VAL A 14 9.77 0.68 8.06
CA VAL A 14 10.19 -0.71 7.87
C VAL A 14 11.45 -1.00 8.70
N ALA A 15 12.43 -0.08 8.71
CA ALA A 15 13.63 -0.24 9.52
C ALA A 15 13.31 -0.35 11.02
N MET A 16 12.39 0.47 11.54
CA MET A 16 11.96 0.41 12.95
C MET A 16 11.17 -0.87 13.27
N LEU A 17 10.27 -1.30 12.39
CA LEU A 17 9.52 -2.55 12.58
C LEU A 17 10.46 -3.76 12.61
N ARG A 18 11.55 -3.73 11.83
CA ARG A 18 12.58 -4.79 11.82
C ARG A 18 13.36 -4.94 13.11
N GLU A 19 13.34 -3.94 14.00
CA GLU A 19 13.94 -4.06 15.32
C GLU A 19 13.15 -5.01 16.24
N ASN A 20 11.88 -5.25 15.91
CA ASN A 20 10.90 -5.94 16.75
C ASN A 20 10.35 -7.21 16.08
N THR A 21 10.35 -7.28 14.74
CA THR A 21 9.78 -8.41 14.01
C THR A 21 10.45 -8.63 12.66
N THR A 22 10.12 -9.73 11.98
CA THR A 22 10.53 -9.96 10.58
C THR A 22 9.60 -9.19 9.65
N VAL A 23 10.17 -8.43 8.72
CA VAL A 23 9.40 -7.60 7.79
C VAL A 23 9.89 -7.83 6.37
N GLU A 24 8.98 -8.24 5.50
CA GLU A 24 9.16 -8.22 4.06
C GLU A 24 8.48 -6.98 3.47
N TRP A 25 9.20 -6.25 2.62
CA TRP A 25 8.68 -5.02 2.01
C TRP A 25 8.61 -5.17 0.50
N HIS A 26 7.39 -5.08 -0.01
CA HIS A 26 7.09 -5.10 -1.44
C HIS A 26 6.63 -3.74 -1.93
N ILE A 27 6.94 -3.43 -3.19
CA ILE A 27 6.62 -2.19 -3.87
C ILE A 27 5.77 -2.49 -5.11
N VAL A 28 4.60 -1.88 -5.21
CA VAL A 28 3.77 -1.95 -6.42
C VAL A 28 4.30 -0.93 -7.43
N SER A 29 4.85 -1.43 -8.53
CA SER A 29 5.44 -0.65 -9.62
C SER A 29 4.56 -0.68 -10.87
N ALA A 30 4.25 0.51 -11.39
CA ALA A 30 3.50 0.65 -12.63
C ALA A 30 4.23 0.06 -13.85
N GLY A 31 5.56 -0.09 -13.80
CA GLY A 31 6.39 -0.56 -14.93
C GLY A 31 7.01 -1.94 -14.73
N PHE A 32 7.06 -2.45 -13.49
CA PHE A 32 7.70 -3.74 -13.18
C PHE A 32 6.82 -4.72 -12.37
N GLY A 33 5.58 -4.32 -12.06
CA GLY A 33 4.66 -5.15 -11.29
C GLY A 33 4.97 -5.10 -9.79
N LEU A 34 4.88 -6.24 -9.10
CA LEU A 34 5.28 -6.35 -7.70
C LEU A 34 6.79 -6.59 -7.60
N LEU A 35 7.48 -5.72 -6.85
CA LEU A 35 8.91 -5.78 -6.58
C LEU A 35 9.18 -6.05 -5.12
N HIS A 36 10.25 -6.78 -4.82
CA HIS A 36 10.88 -6.82 -3.50
C HIS A 36 11.80 -5.60 -3.31
N GLU A 37 12.04 -5.15 -2.07
CA GLU A 37 12.86 -3.96 -1.79
C GLU A 37 14.31 -4.05 -2.34
N GLU A 38 14.82 -5.27 -2.49
CA GLU A 38 16.18 -5.57 -2.96
C GLU A 38 16.28 -5.68 -4.49
N ASP A 39 15.15 -5.69 -5.20
CA ASP A 39 15.12 -5.82 -6.64
C ASP A 39 15.87 -4.67 -7.31
N LYS A 40 16.65 -4.99 -8.35
CA LYS A 40 17.41 -4.02 -9.13
C LYS A 40 16.69 -3.71 -10.43
N ILE A 41 16.05 -2.54 -10.52
CA ILE A 41 15.42 -2.04 -11.76
C ILE A 41 16.18 -0.83 -12.32
N PRO A 42 16.16 -0.61 -13.66
CA PRO A 42 16.70 0.61 -14.25
C PRO A 42 15.86 1.83 -13.88
N SER A 43 16.45 3.03 -13.98
CA SER A 43 15.68 4.28 -13.83
C SER A 43 14.58 4.36 -14.88
N TYR A 44 13.39 4.75 -14.48
CA TYR A 44 12.23 4.87 -15.36
C TYR A 44 11.27 5.95 -14.82
N GLU A 45 10.43 6.49 -15.71
CA GLU A 45 9.35 7.39 -15.34
C GLU A 45 8.04 6.80 -15.88
N CYS A 46 7.29 6.15 -15.00
CA CYS A 46 5.99 5.59 -15.32
C CYS A 46 5.14 5.49 -14.06
N GLY A 47 3.89 5.94 -14.14
CA GLY A 47 2.92 5.91 -13.05
C GLY A 47 1.53 5.53 -13.54
N LEU A 48 0.62 5.36 -12.59
CA LEU A 48 -0.80 5.03 -12.85
C LEU A 48 -1.73 6.25 -12.69
N SER A 49 -1.18 7.43 -12.38
CA SER A 49 -1.97 8.66 -12.19
C SER A 49 -2.30 9.38 -13.49
N ASP A 50 -1.54 9.14 -14.56
CA ASP A 50 -1.77 9.75 -15.86
C ASP A 50 -2.63 8.82 -16.73
N THR A 51 -3.91 9.14 -16.84
CA THR A 51 -4.90 8.36 -17.58
C THR A 51 -4.53 8.16 -19.05
N GLU A 52 -3.99 9.18 -19.72
CA GLU A 52 -3.65 9.09 -21.15
C GLU A 52 -2.50 8.12 -21.37
N SER A 53 -1.45 8.23 -20.55
CA SER A 53 -0.31 7.32 -20.57
C SER A 53 -0.72 5.88 -20.26
N VAL A 54 -1.57 5.67 -19.25
CA VAL A 54 -2.08 4.33 -18.89
C VAL A 54 -2.94 3.74 -20.01
N ARG A 55 -3.82 4.52 -20.64
CA ARG A 55 -4.60 4.08 -21.81
C ARG A 55 -3.72 3.74 -23.00
N PHE A 56 -2.72 4.57 -23.29
CA PHE A 56 -1.78 4.30 -24.37
C PHE A 56 -1.06 2.96 -24.16
N ARG A 57 -0.60 2.69 -22.94
CA ARG A 57 0.03 1.42 -22.58
C ARG A 57 -0.90 0.22 -22.74
N ALA A 58 -2.15 0.34 -22.30
CA ALA A 58 -3.13 -0.72 -22.48
C ALA A 58 -3.37 -1.02 -23.98
N LYS A 59 -3.48 0.02 -24.82
CA LYS A 59 -3.58 -0.16 -26.28
C LYS A 59 -2.33 -0.84 -26.87
N GLN A 60 -1.14 -0.45 -26.43
CA GLN A 60 0.13 -1.09 -26.86
C GLN A 60 0.21 -2.57 -26.47
N ALA A 61 -0.39 -2.95 -25.34
CA ALA A 61 -0.51 -4.34 -24.90
C ALA A 61 -1.65 -5.11 -25.63
N GLY A 62 -2.38 -4.46 -26.54
CA GLY A 62 -3.41 -5.10 -27.37
C GLY A 62 -4.81 -5.12 -26.74
N PHE A 63 -5.04 -4.39 -25.66
CA PHE A 63 -6.38 -4.26 -25.07
C PHE A 63 -7.24 -3.25 -25.84
N ASP A 64 -8.51 -3.59 -26.06
CA ASP A 64 -9.53 -2.64 -26.50
C ASP A 64 -10.02 -1.84 -25.29
N VAL A 65 -9.75 -0.53 -25.29
CA VAL A 65 -10.00 0.37 -24.15
C VAL A 65 -10.93 1.53 -24.48
N GLU A 66 -11.54 1.56 -25.67
CA GLU A 66 -12.38 2.68 -26.11
C GLU A 66 -13.56 2.92 -25.16
N ASP A 67 -14.24 1.85 -24.76
CA ASP A 67 -15.41 1.91 -23.87
C ASP A 67 -15.09 1.71 -22.38
N MET A 68 -13.82 1.48 -22.04
CA MET A 68 -13.40 1.27 -20.65
C MET A 68 -13.31 2.58 -19.88
N THR A 69 -13.73 2.57 -18.62
CA THR A 69 -13.46 3.63 -17.65
C THR A 69 -11.98 3.67 -17.28
N SER A 70 -11.50 4.80 -16.75
CA SER A 70 -10.09 4.91 -16.32
C SER A 70 -9.71 3.88 -15.25
N GLU A 71 -10.67 3.49 -14.40
CA GLU A 71 -10.49 2.51 -13.34
C GLU A 71 -10.26 1.11 -13.92
N GLU A 72 -11.08 0.70 -14.89
CA GLU A 72 -10.94 -0.58 -15.58
C GLU A 72 -9.62 -0.65 -16.37
N VAL A 73 -9.20 0.45 -17.00
CA VAL A 73 -7.91 0.50 -17.72
C VAL A 73 -6.75 0.30 -16.73
N ILE A 74 -6.79 0.95 -15.56
CA ILE A 74 -5.77 0.75 -14.51
C ILE A 74 -5.74 -0.72 -14.06
N GLN A 75 -6.89 -1.35 -13.85
CA GLN A 75 -6.97 -2.75 -13.47
C GLN A 75 -6.38 -3.68 -14.53
N VAL A 76 -6.71 -3.46 -15.80
CA VAL A 76 -6.15 -4.24 -16.92
C VAL A 76 -4.64 -4.08 -17.01
N VAL A 77 -4.12 -2.86 -16.90
CA VAL A 77 -2.67 -2.63 -16.84
C VAL A 77 -2.05 -3.30 -15.61
N GLY A 78 -2.72 -3.28 -14.46
CA GLY A 78 -2.25 -3.98 -13.26
C GLY A 78 -2.14 -5.50 -13.45
N ARG A 79 -3.14 -6.10 -14.11
CA ARG A 79 -3.17 -7.53 -14.46
C ARG A 79 -2.11 -7.90 -15.48
N GLU A 80 -1.90 -7.07 -16.50
CA GLU A 80 -0.80 -7.24 -17.47
C GLU A 80 0.56 -7.29 -16.77
N MET A 81 0.73 -6.48 -15.71
CA MET A 81 1.95 -6.47 -14.89
C MET A 81 2.00 -7.60 -13.84
N ASN A 82 1.04 -8.53 -13.85
CA ASN A 82 0.86 -9.61 -12.86
C ASN A 82 0.86 -9.14 -11.40
N ILE A 83 0.46 -7.89 -11.13
CA ILE A 83 0.44 -7.32 -9.78
C ILE A 83 -0.49 -8.10 -8.83
N PRO A 84 -1.78 -8.30 -9.14
CA PRO A 84 -2.69 -8.98 -8.21
C PRO A 84 -2.30 -10.44 -7.99
N GLN A 85 -1.86 -11.14 -9.05
CA GLN A 85 -1.44 -12.54 -8.95
C GLN A 85 -0.18 -12.70 -8.09
N LYS A 86 0.85 -11.87 -8.32
CA LYS A 86 2.07 -11.89 -7.50
C LYS A 86 1.77 -11.54 -6.05
N LEU A 87 0.92 -10.53 -5.81
CA LEU A 87 0.56 -10.17 -4.44
C LEU A 87 -0.19 -11.31 -3.73
N SER A 88 -1.13 -11.97 -4.42
CA SER A 88 -1.84 -13.12 -3.86
C SER A 88 -0.89 -14.27 -3.51
N GLN A 89 0.09 -14.54 -4.38
CA GLN A 89 1.15 -15.53 -4.12
C GLN A 89 2.00 -15.13 -2.91
N THR A 90 2.39 -13.87 -2.79
CA THR A 90 3.12 -13.36 -1.63
C THR A 90 2.29 -13.53 -0.36
N LEU A 91 1.03 -13.09 -0.35
CA LEU A 91 0.16 -13.16 0.82
C LEU A 91 -0.11 -14.60 1.29
N SER A 92 0.04 -15.60 0.42
CA SER A 92 -0.10 -17.02 0.80
C SER A 92 1.02 -17.55 1.73
N GLN A 93 2.04 -16.74 2.05
CA GLN A 93 3.18 -17.12 2.89
C GLN A 93 2.93 -16.95 4.42
N ASP A 94 1.66 -16.93 4.86
CA ASP A 94 1.25 -16.90 6.28
C ASP A 94 1.76 -15.67 7.08
N TYR A 95 1.59 -14.44 6.56
CA TYR A 95 1.88 -13.24 7.34
C TYR A 95 0.86 -13.00 8.45
N ASP A 96 1.33 -12.61 9.64
CA ASP A 96 0.46 -12.19 10.75
C ASP A 96 -0.18 -10.81 10.50
N LEU A 97 0.57 -9.90 9.89
CA LEU A 97 0.20 -8.50 9.68
C LEU A 97 0.50 -8.05 8.25
N LEU A 98 -0.44 -7.31 7.65
CA LEU A 98 -0.26 -6.63 6.37
C LEU A 98 -0.51 -5.13 6.53
N PHE A 99 0.46 -4.30 6.14
CA PHE A 99 0.30 -2.85 6.06
C PHE A 99 0.30 -2.39 4.60
N VAL A 100 -0.81 -1.81 4.13
CA VAL A 100 -0.98 -1.32 2.76
C VAL A 100 -0.83 0.19 2.73
N VAL A 101 0.26 0.66 2.11
CA VAL A 101 0.57 2.10 1.93
C VAL A 101 0.62 2.41 0.44
N LEU A 102 -0.55 2.58 -0.18
CA LEU A 102 -0.69 2.80 -1.61
C LEU A 102 -1.61 4.00 -1.89
N ARG A 103 -1.35 4.68 -3.01
CA ARG A 103 -2.30 5.66 -3.56
C ARG A 103 -3.42 4.94 -4.29
N GLU A 104 -4.56 5.61 -4.45
CA GLU A 104 -5.76 5.03 -5.05
C GLU A 104 -5.53 4.34 -6.42
N PRO A 105 -4.79 4.91 -7.39
CA PRO A 105 -4.52 4.19 -8.65
C PRO A 105 -3.78 2.86 -8.44
N TYR A 106 -2.92 2.76 -7.43
CA TYR A 106 -2.21 1.54 -7.10
C TYR A 106 -3.08 0.58 -6.29
N LEU A 107 -3.93 1.07 -5.38
CA LEU A 107 -4.93 0.25 -4.68
C LEU A 107 -5.82 -0.49 -5.68
N ARG A 108 -6.23 0.18 -6.77
CA ARG A 108 -7.04 -0.43 -7.83
C ARG A 108 -6.35 -1.63 -8.50
N THR A 109 -5.02 -1.64 -8.58
CA THR A 109 -4.27 -2.78 -9.16
C THR A 109 -4.16 -3.98 -8.25
N VAL A 110 -4.39 -3.81 -6.94
CA VAL A 110 -4.26 -4.87 -5.93
C VAL A 110 -5.61 -5.24 -5.29
N ALA A 111 -6.70 -4.55 -5.63
CA ALA A 111 -8.00 -4.72 -4.99
C ALA A 111 -8.47 -6.19 -4.97
N ASP A 112 -8.33 -6.91 -6.08
CA ASP A 112 -8.68 -8.34 -6.18
C ASP A 112 -7.90 -9.18 -5.16
N ALA A 113 -6.59 -8.93 -4.99
CA ALA A 113 -5.76 -9.65 -4.02
C ALA A 113 -6.07 -9.25 -2.57
N LEU A 114 -6.45 -8.00 -2.32
CA LEU A 114 -6.85 -7.53 -0.99
C LEU A 114 -8.24 -8.03 -0.57
N ALA A 115 -9.08 -8.44 -1.52
CA ALA A 115 -10.37 -9.07 -1.24
C ALA A 115 -10.22 -10.53 -0.75
N GLU A 116 -9.07 -11.16 -0.99
CA GLU A 116 -8.81 -12.58 -0.68
C GLU A 116 -7.68 -12.75 0.35
N ILE A 117 -7.55 -11.79 1.29
CA ILE A 117 -6.53 -11.84 2.34
C ILE A 117 -6.76 -13.08 3.22
N PRO A 118 -5.71 -13.86 3.55
CA PRO A 118 -5.84 -15.00 4.45
C PRO A 118 -6.42 -14.62 5.82
N ARG A 119 -7.28 -15.47 6.38
CA ARG A 119 -7.99 -15.21 7.65
C ARG A 119 -7.07 -15.02 8.87
N ASN A 120 -5.86 -15.56 8.81
CA ASN A 120 -4.84 -15.42 9.85
C ASN A 120 -4.06 -14.10 9.74
N THR A 121 -4.21 -13.36 8.65
CA THR A 121 -3.54 -12.08 8.43
C THR A 121 -4.45 -10.92 8.84
N THR A 122 -4.01 -10.12 9.80
CA THR A 122 -4.68 -8.83 10.07
C THR A 122 -4.13 -7.77 9.14
N ALA A 123 -4.99 -7.24 8.26
CA ALA A 123 -4.60 -6.26 7.26
C ALA A 123 -5.08 -4.85 7.60
N ILE A 124 -4.22 -3.86 7.35
CA ILE A 124 -4.46 -2.44 7.63
C ILE A 124 -4.09 -1.62 6.40
N ALA A 125 -5.02 -0.81 5.91
CA ALA A 125 -4.80 0.08 4.77
C ALA A 125 -4.80 1.54 5.20
N PHE A 126 -3.75 2.27 4.81
CA PHE A 126 -3.66 3.71 4.97
C PHE A 126 -4.19 4.37 3.70
N ALA A 127 -5.47 4.75 3.69
CA ALA A 127 -6.15 5.21 2.48
C ALA A 127 -7.15 6.35 2.78
N PRO A 128 -7.53 7.17 1.78
CA PRO A 128 -8.61 8.14 1.95
C PRO A 128 -9.94 7.46 2.28
N THR A 129 -10.80 8.14 3.04
CA THR A 129 -12.21 7.74 3.22
C THR A 129 -12.90 7.62 1.86
N GLY A 130 -13.70 6.58 1.63
CA GLY A 130 -14.30 6.29 0.32
C GLY A 130 -13.55 5.21 -0.48
N SER A 131 -12.40 4.74 0.00
CA SER A 131 -11.61 3.67 -0.65
C SER A 131 -12.01 2.27 -0.17
N GLU A 132 -13.10 2.12 0.58
CA GLU A 132 -13.47 0.86 1.25
C GLU A 132 -13.64 -0.31 0.28
N GLN A 133 -14.14 -0.03 -0.94
CA GLN A 133 -14.29 -1.04 -1.98
C GLN A 133 -12.95 -1.53 -2.56
N LEU A 134 -11.86 -0.77 -2.39
CA LEU A 134 -10.54 -1.06 -2.97
C LEU A 134 -9.60 -1.78 -2.00
N ILE A 135 -9.95 -1.82 -0.71
CA ILE A 135 -9.09 -2.35 0.35
C ILE A 135 -9.56 -3.71 0.90
N GLY A 136 -10.65 -4.26 0.36
CA GLY A 136 -11.19 -5.54 0.81
C GLY A 136 -11.51 -5.56 2.30
N GLU A 137 -11.01 -6.57 3.02
CA GLU A 137 -11.22 -6.72 4.47
C GLU A 137 -10.21 -5.93 5.33
N CYS A 138 -9.36 -5.09 4.72
CA CYS A 138 -8.40 -4.29 5.49
C CYS A 138 -9.11 -3.31 6.44
N ALA A 139 -8.59 -3.18 7.65
CA ALA A 139 -8.96 -2.09 8.54
C ALA A 139 -8.44 -0.75 7.98
N LEU A 140 -9.34 0.22 7.84
CA LEU A 140 -9.01 1.54 7.31
C LEU A 140 -8.38 2.45 8.39
N ILE A 141 -7.18 2.94 8.12
CA ILE A 141 -6.61 4.11 8.77
C ILE A 141 -6.79 5.29 7.82
N PRO A 142 -7.74 6.20 8.11
CA PRO A 142 -8.15 7.18 7.12
C PRO A 142 -7.09 8.28 6.98
N ALA A 143 -6.70 8.56 5.74
CA ALA A 143 -5.90 9.72 5.37
C ALA A 143 -6.85 10.93 5.24
N THR A 144 -6.99 11.72 6.31
CA THR A 144 -7.89 12.89 6.35
C THR A 144 -7.11 14.20 6.48
N GLU A 145 -7.79 15.33 6.24
CA GLU A 145 -7.20 16.65 6.46
C GLU A 145 -6.80 16.87 7.93
N THR A 146 -7.60 16.36 8.88
CA THR A 146 -7.26 16.38 10.30
C THR A 146 -5.96 15.67 10.59
N GLU A 147 -5.77 14.47 10.03
CA GLU A 147 -4.53 13.70 10.20
C GLU A 147 -3.34 14.39 9.51
N ARG A 148 -3.57 14.97 8.33
CA ARG A 148 -2.56 15.75 7.61
C ARG A 148 -2.04 16.93 8.42
N GLN A 149 -2.95 17.70 9.01
CA GLN A 149 -2.60 18.84 9.85
C GLN A 149 -1.90 18.40 11.14
N ARG A 150 -2.44 17.37 11.81
CA ARG A 150 -1.88 16.84 13.06
C ARG A 150 -0.45 16.29 12.90
N LEU A 151 -0.18 15.65 11.78
CA LEU A 151 1.15 15.09 11.47
C LEU A 151 2.06 16.08 10.73
N GLU A 152 1.62 17.35 10.58
CA GLU A 152 2.35 18.43 9.93
C GLU A 152 2.96 18.02 8.57
N THR A 153 2.14 17.36 7.74
CA THR A 153 2.61 16.73 6.51
C THR A 153 1.80 17.14 5.27
N THR A 154 2.15 16.60 4.10
CA THR A 154 1.43 16.81 2.85
C THR A 154 0.57 15.60 2.51
N TRP A 155 -0.42 15.76 1.63
CA TRP A 155 -1.23 14.63 1.12
C TRP A 155 -0.41 13.54 0.43
N THR A 156 0.70 13.94 -0.19
CA THR A 156 1.65 13.03 -0.83
C THR A 156 2.38 12.16 0.18
N GLU A 157 2.63 12.67 1.39
CA GLU A 157 3.44 12.00 2.42
C GLU A 157 2.62 11.32 3.51
N LEU A 158 1.36 11.72 3.67
CA LEU A 158 0.53 11.40 4.84
C LEU A 158 0.52 9.91 5.18
N ARG A 159 0.29 9.02 4.22
CA ARG A 159 0.20 7.57 4.49
C ARG A 159 1.55 7.02 4.97
N GLY A 160 2.65 7.42 4.31
CA GLY A 160 4.00 7.08 4.75
C GLY A 160 4.28 7.60 6.17
N LYS A 161 3.87 8.84 6.47
CA LYS A 161 4.00 9.43 7.81
C LYS A 161 3.17 8.70 8.85
N GLN A 162 1.95 8.27 8.52
CA GLN A 162 1.10 7.48 9.41
C GLN A 162 1.74 6.12 9.74
N LEU A 163 2.27 5.40 8.74
CA LEU A 163 3.00 4.15 9.00
C LEU A 163 4.25 4.39 9.84
N TYR A 164 5.02 5.45 9.54
CA TYR A 164 6.17 5.86 10.35
C TYR A 164 5.79 6.12 11.80
N THR A 165 4.72 6.88 12.05
CA THR A 165 4.23 7.13 13.41
C THR A 165 3.76 5.85 14.09
N LEU A 166 3.11 4.93 13.37
CA LEU A 166 2.75 3.62 13.92
C LEU A 166 4.00 2.84 14.34
N ALA A 167 5.00 2.74 13.44
CA ALA A 167 6.22 1.99 13.67
C ALA A 167 7.02 2.53 14.85
N LEU A 168 7.16 3.86 14.94
CA LEU A 168 7.85 4.55 16.05
C LEU A 168 7.26 4.20 17.42
N ASN A 169 5.95 3.95 17.48
CA ASN A 169 5.23 3.66 18.72
C ASN A 169 4.96 2.15 18.90
N SER A 170 5.46 1.32 17.99
CA SER A 170 5.23 -0.13 18.03
C SER A 170 6.34 -0.83 18.80
N THR A 171 5.92 -1.78 19.63
CA THR A 171 6.77 -2.79 20.30
C THR A 171 6.24 -4.16 19.92
N ASP A 172 6.98 -5.25 20.16
CA ASP A 172 6.48 -6.62 19.95
C ASP A 172 5.08 -6.83 20.54
N LYS A 173 4.87 -6.35 21.78
CA LYS A 173 3.57 -6.44 22.47
C LYS A 173 2.48 -5.63 21.78
N ALA A 174 2.82 -4.49 21.18
CA ALA A 174 1.86 -3.67 20.44
C ALA A 174 1.49 -4.33 19.11
N LEU A 175 2.46 -4.93 18.41
CA LEU A 175 2.22 -5.66 17.16
C LEU A 175 1.34 -6.90 17.39
N CYS A 176 1.60 -7.67 18.45
CA CYS A 176 0.71 -8.78 18.83
C CYS A 176 -0.72 -8.31 19.16
N LYS A 177 -0.87 -7.12 19.75
CA LYS A 177 -2.20 -6.54 20.00
C LYS A 177 -2.88 -6.13 18.70
N ILE A 178 -2.15 -5.53 17.76
CA ILE A 178 -2.69 -5.18 16.44
C ILE A 178 -3.21 -6.42 15.72
N GLN A 179 -2.48 -7.54 15.79
CA GLN A 179 -2.90 -8.81 15.18
C GLN A 179 -4.25 -9.32 15.69
N ASN A 180 -4.62 -8.98 16.92
CA ASN A 180 -5.90 -9.39 17.51
C ASN A 180 -6.97 -8.30 17.41
N ASP A 181 -6.56 -7.04 17.33
CA ASP A 181 -7.43 -5.87 17.27
C ASP A 181 -6.76 -4.74 16.46
N SER A 182 -7.19 -4.61 15.20
CA SER A 182 -6.68 -3.59 14.28
C SER A 182 -6.93 -2.15 14.75
N SER A 183 -7.87 -1.91 15.68
CA SER A 183 -8.11 -0.58 16.23
C SER A 183 -6.92 -0.05 17.05
N VAL A 184 -6.07 -0.96 17.56
CA VAL A 184 -4.83 -0.62 18.26
C VAL A 184 -3.87 0.16 17.37
N ALA A 185 -3.81 -0.17 16.07
CA ALA A 185 -2.97 0.53 15.10
C ALA A 185 -3.32 2.03 15.01
N ARG A 186 -4.62 2.33 14.99
CA ARG A 186 -5.10 3.72 14.99
C ARG A 186 -4.73 4.46 16.28
N ASN A 187 -4.86 3.79 17.42
CA ASN A 187 -4.50 4.38 18.71
C ASN A 187 -3.02 4.74 18.81
N LEU A 188 -2.12 3.91 18.28
CA LEU A 188 -0.68 4.19 18.26
C LEU A 188 -0.33 5.44 17.42
N ILE A 189 -1.13 5.74 16.41
CA ILE A 189 -0.93 6.91 15.54
C ILE A 189 -1.51 8.18 16.16
N SER A 190 -2.70 8.08 16.76
CA SER A 190 -3.42 9.22 17.33
C SER A 190 -2.95 9.60 18.73
N ASN A 191 -2.55 8.63 19.55
CA ASN A 191 -2.16 8.81 20.95
C ASN A 191 -0.85 8.05 21.24
N PRO A 192 0.30 8.58 20.81
CA PRO A 192 1.58 7.91 21.06
C PRO A 192 1.79 7.73 22.57
N PRO A 193 2.25 6.56 23.04
CA PRO A 193 2.62 6.36 24.43
C PRO A 193 3.67 7.39 24.85
N ARG A 194 3.48 8.01 26.03
CA ARG A 194 4.41 8.98 26.62
C ARG A 194 5.68 8.31 27.13
#